data_AF-A0A7T9CF31-F1
#
_entry.id   AF-A0A7T9CF31-F1
#
_cell.length_a   1.000
_cell.length_b   1.000
_cell.length_c   1.000
_cell.angle_alpha   90.00
_cell.angle_beta   90.00
_cell.angle_gamma   90.00
#
_symmetry.space_group_name_H-M   'P 1'
#
loop_
_entity.id
_entity.type
_entity.pdbx_description
1 polymer ?
#
loop_
_entity_poly.entity_id
_entity_poly.type
_entity_poly.pdbx_seq_one_letter_code
_entity_poly.pdbx_strand_id
1 'polypeptide(L)'
;MQKNTAFSLGNIALIDKIDSETNFFASVLGGVGGRSKSFIPSVKLLISNKLNQSVSINKILDFTPDELLKTLGFEDTISDRSLYRTLERLGERKSIVLDQFQRWISQQSLVDPTQFVDFSSSYFEGTKCPLGS
;
A
#
# COMPACT_ATOMS: atom_id res chain seq x y z
N MET A 1 -25.99 13.14 15.59
CA MET A 1 -26.66 12.58 14.40
C MET A 1 -25.69 11.58 13.77
N GLN A 2 -26.00 10.29 13.76
CA GLN A 2 -25.22 9.33 12.98
C GLN A 2 -25.43 9.68 11.50
N LYS A 3 -24.38 10.17 10.85
CA LYS A 3 -24.42 10.47 9.41
C LYS A 3 -24.36 9.11 8.71
N ASN A 4 -25.34 8.78 7.89
CA ASN A 4 -25.27 7.58 7.06
C ASN A 4 -24.10 7.75 6.10
N THR A 5 -23.02 6.99 6.34
CA THR A 5 -21.81 7.08 5.56
C THR A 5 -21.66 5.81 4.73
N ALA A 6 -21.72 5.95 3.41
CA ALA A 6 -21.39 4.88 2.48
C ALA A 6 -19.91 4.99 2.08
N PHE A 7 -19.14 3.91 2.25
CA PHE A 7 -17.76 3.81 1.76
C PHE A 7 -17.52 2.45 1.10
N SER A 8 -16.59 2.41 0.14
CA SER A 8 -16.28 1.18 -0.60
C SER A 8 -15.52 0.19 0.30
N LEU A 9 -16.18 -0.90 0.66
CA LEU A 9 -15.56 -2.02 1.39
C LEU A 9 -14.65 -2.87 0.50
N GLY A 10 -14.82 -2.82 -0.82
CA GLY A 10 -14.07 -3.67 -1.76
C GLY A 10 -12.56 -3.49 -1.67
N ASN A 11 -12.10 -2.23 -1.55
CA ASN A 11 -10.67 -1.93 -1.44
C ASN A 11 -10.07 -2.48 -0.15
N ILE A 12 -10.81 -2.40 0.96
CA ILE A 12 -10.38 -2.90 2.26
C ILE A 12 -10.31 -4.43 2.22
N ALA A 13 -11.38 -5.07 1.74
CA ALA A 13 -11.45 -6.52 1.61
C ALA A 13 -10.32 -7.07 0.73
N LEU A 14 -9.97 -6.36 -0.36
CA LEU A 14 -8.83 -6.72 -1.20
C LEU A 14 -7.50 -6.61 -0.46
N ILE A 15 -7.26 -5.50 0.24
CA ILE A 15 -6.04 -5.28 1.02
C ILE A 15 -5.89 -6.35 2.10
N ASP A 16 -6.95 -6.63 2.86
CA ASP A 16 -6.91 -7.61 3.94
C ASP A 16 -6.78 -9.04 3.41
N LYS A 17 -7.43 -9.37 2.29
CA LYS A 17 -7.27 -10.67 1.64
C LYS A 17 -5.83 -10.91 1.22
N ILE A 18 -5.22 -9.96 0.49
CA ILE A 18 -3.82 -10.07 0.04
C ILE A 18 -2.89 -10.23 1.26
N ASP A 19 -3.07 -9.40 2.29
CA ASP A 19 -2.23 -9.49 3.49
C ASP A 19 -2.42 -10.84 4.22
N SER A 20 -3.64 -11.35 4.32
CA SER A 20 -3.91 -12.64 4.96
C SER A 20 -3.29 -13.84 4.21
N GLU A 21 -3.23 -13.78 2.88
CA GLU A 21 -2.71 -14.86 2.03
C GLU A 21 -1.19 -14.80 1.90
N THR A 22 -0.59 -13.61 1.96
CA THR A 22 0.82 -13.39 1.57
C THR A 22 1.67 -12.75 2.66
N ASN A 23 1.07 -12.38 3.79
CA ASN A 23 1.72 -11.67 4.90
C ASN A 23 2.46 -10.40 4.43
N PHE A 24 1.87 -9.69 3.46
CA PHE A 24 2.51 -8.59 2.74
C PHE A 24 3.06 -7.51 3.67
N PHE A 25 2.25 -6.98 4.59
CA PHE A 25 2.66 -5.85 5.42
C PHE A 25 3.81 -6.21 6.37
N ALA A 26 3.79 -7.41 6.94
CA ALA A 26 4.89 -7.87 7.79
C ALA A 26 6.17 -8.14 6.98
N SER A 27 6.03 -8.67 5.76
CA SER A 27 7.17 -9.03 4.90
C SER A 27 7.85 -7.82 4.25
N VAL A 28 7.06 -6.81 3.83
CA VAL A 28 7.53 -5.66 3.04
C VAL A 28 7.76 -4.41 3.90
N LEU A 29 7.04 -4.27 5.01
CA LEU A 29 7.13 -3.11 5.89
C LEU A 29 7.65 -3.48 7.29
N GLY A 30 8.12 -4.72 7.46
CA GLY A 30 8.71 -5.22 8.68
C GLY A 30 9.85 -4.31 9.16
N GLY A 31 9.74 -3.82 10.39
CA GLY A 31 10.74 -2.94 11.00
C GLY A 31 10.75 -1.48 10.50
N VAL A 32 9.94 -1.12 9.49
CA VAL A 32 9.84 0.26 8.96
C VAL A 32 9.10 1.17 9.93
N GLY A 33 7.97 0.69 10.48
CA GLY A 33 7.09 1.46 11.35
C GLY A 33 7.61 1.73 12.77
N GLY A 34 8.69 1.08 13.18
CA GLY A 34 9.20 1.17 14.56
C GLY A 34 8.15 0.76 15.59
N ARG A 35 7.95 1.58 16.64
CA ARG A 35 6.96 1.36 17.71
C ARG A 35 5.58 1.96 17.42
N SER A 36 5.34 2.43 16.19
CA SER A 36 4.14 3.19 15.84
C SER A 36 2.96 2.25 15.57
N LYS A 37 2.01 2.17 16.50
CA LYS A 37 0.80 1.35 16.36
C LYS A 37 -0.04 1.69 15.13
N SER A 38 -0.11 2.97 14.78
CA SER A 38 -0.89 3.47 13.64
C SER A 38 -0.18 3.39 12.29
N PHE A 39 1.03 2.82 12.22
CA PHE A 39 1.81 2.81 10.98
C PHE A 39 1.14 1.95 9.91
N ILE A 40 0.87 0.68 10.19
CA ILE A 40 0.23 -0.22 9.22
C ILE A 40 -1.17 0.29 8.83
N PRO A 41 -2.06 0.69 9.78
CA PRO A 41 -3.32 1.33 9.42
C PRO A 41 -3.18 2.55 8.50
N SER A 42 -2.17 3.41 8.74
CA SER A 42 -1.88 4.56 7.87
C SER A 42 -1.45 4.15 6.47
N VAL A 43 -0.66 3.09 6.34
CA VAL A 43 -0.30 2.57 5.01
C VAL A 43 -1.51 1.97 4.31
N LYS A 44 -2.36 1.20 5.01
CA LYS A 44 -3.62 0.69 4.44
C LYS A 44 -4.53 1.82 3.96
N LEU A 45 -4.63 2.92 4.71
CA LEU A 45 -5.38 4.12 4.31
C LEU A 45 -4.81 4.75 3.03
N LEU A 46 -3.49 4.89 2.93
CA LEU A 46 -2.84 5.44 1.73
C LEU A 46 -3.06 4.56 0.49
N ILE A 47 -2.95 3.24 0.64
CA ILE A 47 -3.25 2.28 -0.44
C ILE A 47 -4.72 2.35 -0.82
N SER A 48 -5.63 2.31 0.15
CA SER A 48 -7.08 2.38 -0.08
C SER A 48 -7.47 3.67 -0.81
N ASN A 49 -6.87 4.81 -0.45
CA ASN A 49 -7.04 6.06 -1.19
C ASN A 49 -6.60 5.93 -2.65
N LYS A 50 -5.43 5.33 -2.91
CA LYS A 50 -4.92 5.12 -4.27
C LYS A 50 -5.76 4.16 -5.10
N LEU A 51 -6.40 3.17 -4.47
CA LEU A 51 -7.34 2.25 -5.11
C LEU A 51 -8.75 2.85 -5.27
N ASN A 52 -9.02 4.02 -4.70
CA ASN A 52 -10.31 4.70 -4.78
C ASN A 52 -10.18 6.00 -5.60
N GLN A 53 -10.72 7.11 -5.10
CA GLN A 53 -10.72 8.41 -5.77
C GLN A 53 -9.34 9.08 -5.86
N SER A 54 -8.30 8.51 -5.24
CA SER A 54 -6.92 8.99 -5.28
C SER A 54 -6.81 10.48 -4.95
N VAL A 55 -7.50 10.91 -3.88
CA VAL A 55 -7.46 12.31 -3.46
C VAL A 55 -6.08 12.69 -2.94
N SER A 56 -5.80 13.99 -2.95
CA SER A 56 -4.54 14.52 -2.42
C SER A 56 -4.36 14.12 -0.95
N ILE A 57 -3.11 13.83 -0.56
CA ILE A 57 -2.77 13.30 0.77
C ILE A 57 -3.24 14.24 1.88
N ASN A 58 -3.07 15.55 1.68
CA ASN A 58 -3.52 16.60 2.60
C ASN A 58 -5.04 16.75 2.73
N LYS A 59 -5.80 15.97 1.96
CA LYS A 59 -7.26 15.94 1.95
C LYS A 59 -7.81 14.57 2.29
N ILE A 60 -6.97 13.54 2.48
CA ILE A 60 -7.46 12.18 2.75
C ILE A 60 -8.40 12.17 3.96
N LEU A 61 -8.02 12.80 5.07
CA LEU A 61 -8.85 12.79 6.29
C LEU A 61 -10.17 13.56 6.12
N ASP A 62 -10.21 14.61 5.28
CA ASP A 62 -11.45 15.34 4.97
C ASP A 62 -12.50 14.43 4.29
N PHE A 63 -12.07 13.41 3.56
CA PHE A 63 -12.92 12.48 2.81
C PHE A 63 -12.97 11.07 3.40
N THR A 64 -12.29 10.83 4.53
CA THR A 64 -12.24 9.51 5.16
C THR A 64 -13.17 9.48 6.37
N PRO A 65 -14.28 8.73 6.33
CA PRO A 65 -15.18 8.62 7.46
C PRO A 65 -14.54 7.81 8.61
N ASP A 66 -14.96 8.11 9.84
CA ASP A 66 -14.44 7.46 11.05
C ASP A 66 -14.67 5.94 11.04
N GLU A 67 -15.76 5.47 10.44
CA GLU A 67 -16.03 4.05 10.28
C GLU A 67 -14.97 3.35 9.43
N LEU A 68 -14.53 3.99 8.34
CA LEU A 68 -13.47 3.47 7.47
C LEU A 68 -12.13 3.42 8.23
N LEU A 69 -11.82 4.46 9.01
CA LEU A 69 -10.62 4.45 9.85
C LEU A 69 -10.63 3.28 10.85
N LYS A 70 -11.76 3.06 11.53
CA LYS A 70 -11.89 1.91 12.45
C LYS A 70 -11.72 0.58 11.72
N THR A 71 -12.31 0.41 10.54
CA THR A 71 -12.15 -0.81 9.74
C THR A 71 -10.70 -1.05 9.32
N LEU A 72 -9.93 0.00 9.04
CA LEU A 72 -8.51 -0.09 8.70
C LEU A 72 -7.59 -0.38 9.92
N GLY A 73 -8.16 -0.43 11.13
CA GLY A 73 -7.44 -0.77 12.36
C GLY A 73 -6.91 0.43 13.14
N PHE A 74 -7.47 1.63 12.95
CA PHE A 74 -7.15 2.77 13.81
C PHE A 74 -7.87 2.65 15.17
N GLU A 75 -7.10 2.66 16.26
CA GLU A 75 -7.63 2.66 17.64
C GLU A 75 -7.99 4.09 18.12
N ASP A 76 -7.19 5.07 17.72
CA ASP A 76 -7.31 6.48 18.11
C ASP A 76 -7.56 7.38 16.89
N THR A 77 -8.00 8.62 17.16
CA THR A 77 -8.13 9.65 16.12
C THR A 77 -6.77 9.92 15.47
N ILE A 78 -6.73 9.86 14.13
CA ILE A 78 -5.55 10.20 13.36
C ILE A 78 -5.55 11.68 12.96
N SER A 79 -4.37 12.30 12.98
CA SER A 79 -4.14 13.66 12.46
C SER A 79 -3.37 13.62 11.15
N ASP A 80 -3.49 14.66 10.34
CA ASP A 80 -2.71 14.81 9.09
C ASP A 80 -1.21 14.68 9.36
N ARG A 81 -0.73 15.25 10.48
CA ARG A 81 0.68 15.15 10.89
C ARG A 81 1.14 13.70 11.06
N SER A 82 0.29 12.83 11.62
CA SER A 82 0.62 11.41 11.76
C SER A 82 0.70 10.72 10.40
N LEU A 83 -0.20 11.06 9.47
CA LEU A 83 -0.17 10.53 8.10
C LEU A 83 1.09 10.98 7.34
N TYR A 84 1.46 12.26 7.45
CA TYR A 84 2.68 12.80 6.84
C TYR A 84 3.94 12.15 7.41
N ARG A 85 4.01 11.92 8.73
CA ARG A 85 5.13 11.19 9.34
C ARG A 85 5.24 9.75 8.86
N THR A 86 4.12 9.09 8.59
CA THR A 86 4.13 7.75 7.98
C THR A 86 4.76 7.80 6.59
N LEU A 87 4.40 8.79 5.77
CA LEU A 87 4.98 8.98 4.44
C LEU A 87 6.46 9.36 4.48
N GLU A 88 6.85 10.24 5.40
CA GLU A 88 8.24 10.61 5.64
C GLU A 88 9.08 9.36 5.95
N ARG A 89 8.62 8.52 6.89
CA ARG A 89 9.30 7.25 7.24
C ARG A 89 9.41 6.28 6.06
N LEU A 90 8.34 6.16 5.25
CA LEU A 90 8.38 5.35 4.03
C LEU A 90 9.40 5.91 3.03
N GLY A 91 9.45 7.23 2.87
CA GLY A 91 10.38 7.92 1.98
C GLY A 91 11.84 7.78 2.41
N GLU A 92 12.13 7.95 3.70
CA GLU A 92 13.47 7.78 4.28
C GLU A 92 14.00 6.35 4.09
N ARG A 93 13.12 5.36 4.16
CA ARG A 93 13.46 3.93 4.05
C ARG A 93 13.13 3.33 2.70
N LYS A 94 12.94 4.16 1.68
CA LYS A 94 12.47 3.73 0.35
C LYS A 94 13.29 2.58 -0.24
N SER A 95 14.61 2.60 -0.10
CA SER A 95 15.51 1.56 -0.65
C SER A 95 15.28 0.22 0.02
N ILE A 96 15.11 0.22 1.35
CA ILE A 96 14.82 -0.98 2.15
C ILE A 96 13.44 -1.53 1.78
N VAL A 97 12.43 -0.66 1.70
CA VAL A 97 11.06 -1.06 1.32
C VAL A 97 11.04 -1.65 -0.09
N LEU A 98 11.75 -1.04 -1.04
CA LEU A 98 11.85 -1.56 -2.41
C LEU A 98 12.57 -2.90 -2.46
N ASP A 99 13.68 -3.08 -1.76
CA ASP A 99 14.38 -4.38 -1.67
C ASP A 99 13.49 -5.46 -1.06
N GLN A 100 12.82 -5.16 0.06
CA GLN A 100 11.89 -6.11 0.70
C GLN A 100 10.70 -6.45 -0.22
N PHE A 101 10.15 -5.45 -0.92
CA PHE A 101 9.09 -5.66 -1.90
C PHE A 101 9.54 -6.57 -3.04
N GLN A 102 10.72 -6.34 -3.61
CA GLN A 102 11.26 -7.19 -4.69
C GLN A 102 11.49 -8.64 -4.23
N ARG A 103 12.00 -8.83 -3.01
CA ARG A 103 12.15 -10.17 -2.41
C ARG A 103 10.78 -10.82 -2.21
N TRP A 104 9.79 -10.08 -1.72
CA TRP A 104 8.44 -10.58 -1.56
C TRP A 104 7.83 -11.00 -2.91
N ILE A 105 7.92 -10.18 -3.96
CA ILE A 105 7.46 -10.54 -5.32
C ILE A 105 8.14 -11.83 -5.79
N SER A 106 9.46 -11.96 -5.56
CA SER A 106 10.23 -13.16 -5.92
C SER A 106 9.71 -14.41 -5.19
N GLN A 107 9.45 -14.29 -3.89
CA GLN A 107 8.92 -15.38 -3.06
C GLN A 107 7.51 -15.79 -3.47
N GLN A 108 6.68 -14.84 -3.89
CA GLN A 108 5.34 -15.11 -4.41
C GLN A 108 5.34 -15.62 -5.86
N SER A 109 6.51 -15.86 -6.47
CA SER A 109 6.64 -16.27 -7.87
C SER A 109 5.97 -15.30 -8.85
N LEU A 110 6.01 -14.00 -8.53
CA LEU A 110 5.47 -12.90 -9.34
C LEU A 110 6.54 -12.26 -10.23
N VAL A 111 7.81 -12.70 -10.13
CA VAL A 111 8.92 -12.24 -10.98
C VAL A 111 8.95 -13.06 -12.26
N ASP A 112 9.00 -12.38 -13.41
CA ASP A 112 9.24 -13.02 -14.70
C ASP A 112 10.74 -13.39 -14.83
N PRO A 113 11.09 -14.65 -15.15
CA PRO A 113 12.47 -15.05 -15.38
C PRO A 113 13.11 -14.46 -16.65
N THR A 114 12.33 -13.80 -17.51
CA THR A 114 12.76 -13.34 -18.83
C THR A 114 12.84 -11.80 -18.89
N GLN A 115 14.06 -11.25 -19.05
CA GLN A 115 14.28 -9.82 -19.25
C GLN A 115 14.64 -9.53 -20.71
N PHE A 116 13.83 -8.71 -21.37
CA PHE A 116 14.16 -8.13 -22.68
C PHE A 116 14.73 -6.72 -22.48
N VAL A 117 15.90 -6.42 -23.06
CA VAL A 117 16.61 -5.14 -22.89
C VAL A 117 16.65 -4.41 -24.23
N ASP A 118 16.04 -3.22 -24.30
CA ASP A 118 16.18 -2.30 -25.44
C ASP A 118 16.78 -0.95 -24.99
N PHE A 119 17.66 -0.38 -25.80
CA PHE A 119 18.52 0.76 -25.46
C PHE A 119 17.81 2.13 -25.49
N SER A 120 16.53 2.19 -25.84
CA SER A 120 15.71 3.41 -25.75
C SER A 120 14.68 3.43 -24.62
N SER A 121 14.39 2.29 -23.97
CA SER A 121 13.49 2.17 -22.81
C SER A 121 13.48 0.76 -22.24
N SER A 122 13.58 0.61 -20.92
CA SER A 122 13.34 -0.67 -20.24
C SER A 122 11.85 -0.78 -19.87
N TYR A 123 11.13 -1.71 -20.50
CA TYR A 123 9.79 -2.11 -20.10
C TYR A 123 9.70 -3.64 -20.11
N PHE A 124 8.84 -4.19 -19.25
CA PHE A 124 8.58 -5.62 -19.21
C PHE A 124 7.46 -5.95 -20.20
N GLU A 125 7.76 -6.77 -21.21
CA GLU A 125 6.77 -7.45 -22.07
C GLU A 125 7.15 -8.94 -22.11
N GLY A 126 6.22 -9.85 -21.80
CA GLY A 126 6.45 -11.31 -21.77
C GLY A 126 5.18 -12.12 -22.02
N THR A 127 5.24 -13.28 -22.70
CA THR A 127 4.14 -14.03 -23.40
C THR A 127 2.87 -14.40 -22.65
N LYS A 128 2.75 -13.97 -21.39
CA LYS A 128 1.50 -13.56 -20.72
C LYS A 128 1.24 -12.03 -20.88
N CYS A 129 1.35 -11.60 -22.14
CA CYS A 129 1.59 -10.29 -22.79
C CYS A 129 3.05 -9.96 -23.20
N PRO A 130 3.54 -10.68 -24.24
CA PRO A 130 4.89 -10.68 -24.86
C PRO A 130 5.00 -9.61 -25.89
N LEU A 131 6.17 -9.01 -26.10
CA LEU A 131 6.71 -8.74 -27.43
C LEU A 131 8.22 -8.47 -27.21
N GLY A 132 9.19 -9.31 -27.54
CA GLY A 132 9.18 -10.65 -28.07
C GLY A 132 10.58 -11.25 -27.90
N SER A 133 10.66 -12.57 -28.12
CA SER A 133 11.78 -13.51 -27.97
C SER A 133 12.20 -13.92 -26.56
#